data_AF-A0A5C9CTC9-F1
#
_entry.id   AF-A0A5C9CTC9-F1
#
_cell.length_a   1.000
_cell.length_b   1.000
_cell.length_c   1.000
_cell.angle_alpha   90.00
_cell.angle_beta   90.00
_cell.angle_gamma   90.00
#
_symmetry.space_group_name_H-M   'P 1'
#
loop_
_entity.id
_entity.type
_entity.pdbx_description
1 polymer ?
#
loop_
_entity_poly.entity_id
_entity_poly.type
_entity_poly.pdbx_seq_one_letter_code
_entity_poly.pdbx_strand_id
1 'polypeptide(L)'
;MDTAAMWKRVIKIVKGLLATLGFLLVLMVLAPLLLSFNPFAKTDRAYCVEVADRSHFTGTYLKHHHAQSASVVKTSVCEELDRKMDAGDGMKAGRVRWVVCPRGPDCDEAGLF
;
A
#
# COMPACT_ATOMS: atom_id res chain seq x y z
N MET A 1 46.47 -27.78 -35.44
CA MET A 1 45.39 -27.13 -34.66
C MET A 1 45.75 -25.67 -34.51
N ASP A 2 44.89 -24.77 -34.98
CA ASP A 2 45.20 -23.35 -35.12
C ASP A 2 44.92 -22.61 -33.80
N THR A 3 45.98 -22.37 -33.02
CA THR A 3 45.92 -21.80 -31.67
C THR A 3 45.30 -20.39 -31.67
N ALA A 4 45.45 -19.65 -32.77
CA ALA A 4 44.89 -18.31 -32.95
C ALA A 4 43.37 -18.32 -33.09
N ALA A 5 42.80 -19.32 -33.79
CA ALA A 5 41.35 -19.45 -33.94
C ALA A 5 40.67 -19.85 -32.62
N MET A 6 41.34 -20.66 -31.81
CA MET A 6 40.88 -21.08 -30.49
C MET A 6 40.80 -19.89 -29.51
N TRP A 7 41.83 -19.05 -29.48
CA TRP A 7 41.89 -17.87 -28.61
C TRP A 7 40.78 -16.83 -28.90
N LYS A 8 40.44 -16.61 -30.17
CA LYS A 8 39.32 -15.72 -30.55
C LYS A 8 37.97 -16.21 -30.01
N ARG A 9 37.74 -17.53 -30.01
CA ARG A 9 36.51 -18.13 -29.47
C ARG A 9 36.44 -17.97 -27.94
N VAL A 10 37.55 -18.18 -27.25
CA VAL A 10 37.64 -17.99 -25.79
C VAL A 10 37.34 -16.55 -25.39
N ILE A 11 37.95 -15.56 -26.05
CA ILE A 11 37.69 -14.13 -25.76
C ILE A 11 36.21 -13.79 -25.95
N LYS A 12 35.57 -14.32 -27.01
CA LYS A 12 34.14 -14.08 -27.27
C LYS A 12 33.26 -14.66 -26.17
N ILE A 13 33.57 -15.86 -25.69
CA ILE A 13 32.84 -16.53 -24.61
C ILE A 13 33.03 -15.77 -23.29
N VAL A 14 34.27 -15.39 -22.96
CA VAL A 14 34.58 -14.64 -21.72
C VAL A 14 33.88 -13.29 -21.70
N LYS A 15 33.87 -12.55 -22.82
CA LYS A 15 33.13 -11.29 -22.93
C LYS A 15 31.63 -11.47 -22.76
N GLY A 16 31.07 -12.53 -23.34
CA GLY A 16 29.65 -12.88 -23.17
C GLY A 16 29.32 -13.18 -21.71
N LEU A 17 30.13 -14.01 -21.04
CA LEU A 17 29.98 -14.32 -19.62
C LEU A 17 30.06 -13.08 -18.74
N LEU A 18 31.04 -12.19 -18.97
CA LEU A 18 31.17 -10.94 -18.21
C LEU A 18 29.94 -10.04 -18.37
N ALA A 19 29.41 -9.92 -19.58
CA ALA A 19 28.23 -9.10 -19.85
C ALA A 19 26.98 -9.66 -19.14
N THR A 20 26.77 -10.98 -19.17
CA THR A 20 25.67 -11.63 -18.47
C THR A 20 25.80 -11.47 -16.95
N LEU A 21 27.01 -11.60 -16.41
CA LEU A 21 27.27 -11.43 -14.98
C LEU A 21 26.99 -10.00 -14.53
N GLY A 22 27.44 -9.01 -15.32
CA GLY A 22 27.15 -7.60 -15.08
C GLY A 22 25.66 -7.30 -15.11
N PHE A 23 24.93 -7.84 -16.10
CA PHE A 23 23.49 -7.68 -16.19
C PHE A 23 22.73 -8.30 -15.00
N LEU A 24 23.13 -9.50 -14.57
CA LEU A 24 22.57 -10.14 -13.37
C LEU A 24 22.82 -9.31 -12.10
N LEU A 25 24.00 -8.71 -11.98
CA LEU A 25 24.36 -7.87 -10.85
C LEU A 25 23.52 -6.58 -10.82
N VAL A 26 23.30 -5.96 -11.98
CA VAL A 26 22.38 -4.82 -12.14
C VAL A 26 20.95 -5.23 -11.76
N LEU A 27 20.47 -6.38 -12.24
CA LEU A 27 19.15 -6.91 -11.88
C LEU A 27 19.01 -7.17 -10.37
N MET A 28 20.02 -7.74 -9.72
CA MET A 28 20.01 -7.96 -8.27
C MET A 28 19.89 -6.66 -7.48
N VAL A 29 20.42 -5.55 -7.98
CA VAL A 29 20.33 -4.24 -7.33
C VAL A 29 19.02 -3.53 -7.67
N LEU A 30 18.59 -3.56 -8.94
CA LEU A 30 17.37 -2.87 -9.39
C LEU A 30 16.09 -3.55 -8.92
N ALA A 31 16.04 -4.89 -8.89
CA ALA A 31 14.84 -5.62 -8.49
C ALA A 31 14.33 -5.25 -7.08
N PRO A 32 15.15 -5.23 -6.01
CA PRO A 32 14.68 -4.83 -4.68
C PRO A 32 14.30 -3.35 -4.60
N LEU A 33 14.94 -2.48 -5.39
CA LEU A 33 14.59 -1.06 -5.51
C LEU A 33 13.18 -0.90 -6.10
N LEU A 34 12.86 -1.66 -7.16
CA LEU A 34 11.53 -1.65 -7.76
C LEU A 34 10.47 -2.30 -6.85
N LEU A 35 10.83 -3.38 -6.14
CA LEU A 35 9.92 -4.05 -5.18
C LEU A 35 9.68 -3.24 -3.90
N SER A 36 10.57 -2.30 -3.56
CA SER A 36 10.39 -1.39 -2.41
C SER A 36 9.28 -0.36 -2.65
N PHE A 37 8.93 -0.07 -3.92
CA PHE A 37 7.74 0.70 -4.27
C PHE A 37 6.50 -0.19 -4.20
N ASN A 38 6.00 -0.42 -2.99
CA ASN A 38 4.66 -0.99 -2.77
C ASN A 38 3.64 0.15 -2.60
N PRO A 39 2.99 0.64 -3.68
CA PRO A 39 1.96 1.68 -3.58
C PRO A 39 0.73 1.22 -2.79
N PHE A 40 0.56 -0.10 -2.62
CA PHE A 40 -0.54 -0.70 -1.86
C PHE A 40 -0.24 -0.93 -0.38
N ALA A 41 0.94 -0.53 0.10
CA ALA A 41 1.20 -0.60 1.53
C ALA A 41 0.26 0.37 2.26
N LYS A 42 -0.52 -0.16 3.21
CA LYS A 42 -1.46 0.62 4.02
C LYS A 42 -0.72 1.67 4.85
N THR A 43 -1.30 2.85 5.00
CA THR A 43 -0.80 3.84 5.95
C THR A 43 -1.27 3.50 7.36
N ASP A 44 -0.64 4.11 8.37
CA ASP A 44 -1.11 4.08 9.76
C ASP A 44 -2.27 5.06 10.02
N ARG A 45 -2.85 5.62 8.95
CA ARG A 45 -3.93 6.60 9.00
C ARG A 45 -5.23 6.02 8.46
N ALA A 46 -6.33 6.48 9.04
CA ALA A 46 -7.68 6.14 8.61
C ALA A 46 -8.56 7.39 8.57
N TYR A 47 -9.46 7.44 7.59
CA TYR A 47 -10.56 8.38 7.61
C TYR A 47 -11.64 7.86 8.56
N CYS A 48 -11.87 8.58 9.65
CA CYS A 48 -12.79 8.23 10.72
C CYS A 48 -14.05 9.08 10.62
N VAL A 49 -15.21 8.43 10.71
CA VAL A 49 -16.50 9.11 10.78
C VAL A 49 -17.27 8.63 11.99
N GLU A 50 -17.74 9.59 12.79
CA GLU A 50 -18.64 9.37 13.91
C GLU A 50 -19.99 10.03 13.63
N VAL A 51 -21.07 9.29 13.83
CA VAL A 51 -22.45 9.78 13.72
C VAL A 51 -23.22 9.52 15.02
N ALA A 52 -24.27 10.33 15.26
CA ALA A 52 -25.13 10.15 16.42
C ALA A 52 -25.85 8.79 16.42
N ASP A 53 -26.33 8.40 15.24
CA ASP A 53 -27.11 7.18 15.01
C ASP A 53 -26.61 6.48 13.74
N ARG A 54 -26.52 5.14 13.78
CA ARG A 54 -26.06 4.30 12.66
C ARG A 54 -26.85 4.52 11.36
N SER A 55 -28.10 4.97 11.44
CA SER A 55 -28.96 5.29 10.29
C SER A 55 -28.52 6.54 9.52
N HIS A 56 -27.62 7.34 10.09
CA HIS A 56 -27.06 8.51 9.41
C HIS A 56 -26.00 8.15 8.36
N PHE A 57 -25.55 6.89 8.33
CA PHE A 57 -24.75 6.36 7.24
C PHE A 57 -25.62 5.88 6.09
N THR A 58 -25.21 6.27 4.88
CA THR A 58 -25.88 5.89 3.63
C THR A 58 -25.14 4.73 2.99
N GLY A 59 -25.72 3.53 3.08
CA GLY A 59 -25.14 2.31 2.54
C GLY A 59 -24.08 1.68 3.46
N THR A 60 -23.14 0.94 2.87
CA THR A 60 -22.18 0.06 3.58
C THR A 60 -20.82 0.70 3.86
N TYR A 61 -20.62 1.96 3.46
CA TYR A 61 -19.33 2.63 3.54
C TYR A 61 -19.42 3.91 4.40
N LEU A 62 -18.66 4.96 4.06
CA LEU A 62 -18.44 6.14 4.91
C LEU A 62 -19.35 7.33 4.58
N LYS A 63 -20.16 7.22 3.52
CA LYS A 63 -21.14 8.25 3.18
C LYS A 63 -22.09 8.51 4.33
N HIS A 64 -22.22 9.78 4.71
CA HIS A 64 -23.02 10.22 5.85
C HIS A 64 -23.74 11.53 5.55
N HIS A 65 -24.88 11.77 6.20
CA HIS A 65 -25.59 13.05 6.12
C HIS A 65 -25.36 13.96 7.34
N HIS A 66 -25.06 13.37 8.50
CA HIS A 66 -24.89 14.07 9.77
C HIS A 66 -23.75 13.48 10.61
N ALA A 67 -22.51 13.70 10.16
CA ALA A 67 -21.33 13.38 10.97
C ALA A 67 -21.19 14.37 12.12
N GLN A 68 -20.99 13.85 13.31
CA GLN A 68 -20.53 14.63 14.47
C GLN A 68 -19.04 14.95 14.34
N SER A 69 -18.28 13.99 13.80
CA SER A 69 -16.86 14.13 13.52
C SER A 69 -16.51 13.37 12.25
N ALA A 70 -15.68 13.98 11.40
CA ALA A 70 -15.15 13.36 10.19
C ALA A 70 -13.71 13.86 9.99
N SER A 71 -12.71 13.00 10.20
CA SER A 71 -11.31 13.42 10.14
C SER A 71 -10.33 12.27 9.86
N VAL A 72 -9.16 12.63 9.33
CA VAL A 72 -8.05 11.70 9.10
C VAL A 72 -7.16 11.60 10.34
N VAL A 73 -7.28 10.51 11.08
CA VAL A 73 -6.51 10.22 12.30
C VAL A 73 -5.71 8.94 12.16
N LYS A 74 -4.97 8.53 13.20
CA LYS A 74 -4.31 7.22 13.21
C LYS A 74 -5.36 6.11 13.25
N THR A 75 -5.11 5.01 12.53
CA THR A 75 -6.02 3.84 12.49
C THR A 75 -6.37 3.34 13.89
N SER A 76 -5.39 3.29 14.79
CA SER A 76 -5.59 2.87 16.19
C SER A 76 -6.58 3.74 16.95
N VAL A 77 -6.67 5.03 16.63
CA VAL A 77 -7.61 5.97 17.27
C VAL A 77 -9.04 5.64 16.86
N CYS A 78 -9.28 5.32 15.58
CA CYS A 78 -10.57 4.87 15.11
C CYS A 78 -10.98 3.53 15.71
N GLU A 79 -10.07 2.57 15.76
CA GLU A 79 -10.33 1.26 16.38
C GLU A 79 -10.63 1.38 17.89
N GLU A 80 -10.01 2.33 18.58
CA GLU A 80 -10.30 2.59 19.98
C GLU A 80 -11.68 3.26 20.14
N LEU A 81 -12.03 4.20 19.26
CA LEU A 81 -13.33 4.86 19.26
C LEU A 81 -14.48 3.87 18.96
N ASP A 82 -14.30 3.03 17.93
CA ASP A 82 -15.20 1.92 17.57
C ASP A 82 -15.39 0.94 18.75
N ARG A 83 -14.30 0.55 19.42
CA ARG A 83 -14.39 -0.27 20.65
C ARG A 83 -15.15 0.40 21.78
N LYS A 84 -15.00 1.71 21.96
CA LYS A 84 -15.68 2.46 23.03
C LYS A 84 -17.16 2.67 22.75
N MET A 85 -17.53 2.94 21.51
CA MET A 85 -18.88 3.32 21.14
C MET A 85 -19.73 2.15 20.66
N ASP A 86 -19.16 1.23 19.88
CA ASP A 86 -19.88 0.17 19.19
C ASP A 86 -19.28 -1.21 19.48
N ALA A 87 -18.56 -1.34 20.60
CA ALA A 87 -17.92 -2.59 21.05
C ALA A 87 -16.96 -3.25 20.03
N GLY A 88 -16.51 -2.49 19.02
CA GLY A 88 -15.64 -3.01 17.96
C GLY A 88 -16.39 -3.78 16.88
N ASP A 89 -17.63 -3.37 16.57
CA ASP A 89 -18.44 -3.87 15.46
C ASP A 89 -17.69 -3.83 14.11
N GLY A 90 -16.65 -3.02 14.03
CA GLY A 90 -15.67 -3.01 12.95
C GLY A 90 -15.88 -1.88 11.98
N MET A 91 -14.89 -1.68 11.09
CA MET A 91 -14.74 -0.53 10.19
C MET A 91 -15.97 -0.09 9.37
N LYS A 92 -16.96 -0.97 9.14
CA LYS A 92 -18.14 -0.72 8.29
C LYS A 92 -19.48 -0.79 9.02
N ALA A 93 -19.47 -0.94 10.34
CA ALA A 93 -20.67 -1.12 11.14
C ALA A 93 -20.70 -0.08 12.28
N GLY A 94 -21.82 -0.02 13.00
CA GLY A 94 -21.97 0.91 14.12
C GLY A 94 -22.15 2.39 13.75
N ARG A 95 -21.94 3.24 14.75
CA ARG A 95 -21.93 4.70 14.74
C ARG A 95 -20.54 5.26 14.41
N VAL A 96 -19.51 4.44 14.53
CA VAL A 96 -18.13 4.77 14.17
C VAL A 96 -17.71 3.90 12.99
N ARG A 97 -17.55 4.52 11.82
CA ARG A 97 -17.02 3.83 10.64
C ARG A 97 -15.70 4.45 10.23
N TRP A 98 -14.80 3.61 9.73
CA TRP A 98 -13.48 4.07 9.33
C TRP A 98 -12.91 3.25 8.19
N VAL A 99 -12.02 3.86 7.40
CA VAL A 99 -11.29 3.16 6.34
C VAL A 99 -9.81 3.51 6.42
N VAL A 100 -8.95 2.52 6.29
CA VAL A 100 -7.50 2.73 6.24
C VAL A 100 -7.13 3.39 4.93
N CYS A 101 -6.37 4.47 4.99
CA CYS A 101 -5.95 5.19 3.80
C CYS A 101 -4.82 4.45 3.08
N PRO A 102 -4.89 4.33 1.73
CA PRO A 102 -3.77 3.83 0.94
C PRO A 102 -2.57 4.77 1.05
N ARG A 103 -1.35 4.28 0.79
CA ARG A 103 -0.15 5.15 0.70
C ARG A 103 -0.30 6.08 -0.51
N GLY A 104 -0.74 7.29 -0.26
CA GLY A 104 -0.97 8.33 -1.26
C GLY A 104 -1.63 9.55 -0.62
N PRO A 105 -1.79 10.66 -1.39
CA PRO A 105 -2.47 11.86 -0.92
C PRO A 105 -3.99 11.67 -0.71
N ASP A 106 -4.56 10.56 -1.18
CA ASP A 106 -6.01 10.37 -1.39
C ASP A 106 -6.76 9.87 -0.15
N CYS A 107 -6.32 10.24 1.05
CA CYS A 107 -7.04 9.88 2.27
C CYS A 107 -8.42 10.57 2.36
N ASP A 108 -8.57 11.70 1.67
CA ASP A 108 -9.84 12.42 1.53
C ASP A 108 -10.80 11.71 0.56
N GLU A 109 -10.28 10.99 -0.44
CA GLU A 109 -11.11 10.19 -1.36
C GLU A 109 -11.65 8.93 -0.68
N ALA A 110 -10.96 8.42 0.33
CA ALA A 110 -11.39 7.25 1.06
C ALA A 110 -12.74 7.46 1.78
N GLY A 111 -13.08 8.71 2.13
CA GLY A 111 -14.38 9.10 2.66
C GLY A 111 -15.51 9.26 1.62
N LEU A 112 -15.18 9.23 0.32
CA LEU A 112 -16.16 9.39 -0.77
C LEU A 112 -16.85 8.07 -1.17
N PHE A 113 -16.33 6.93 -0.71
CA PHE A 113 -16.89 5.61 -1.01
C PHE A 113 -17.90 5.18 0.05
#